data_AF-A0A938I522-F1
#
_entry.id   AF-A0A938I522-F1
#
_cell.length_a   1.000
_cell.length_b   1.000
_cell.length_c   1.000
_cell.angle_alpha   90.00
_cell.angle_beta   90.00
_cell.angle_gamma   90.00
#
_symmetry.space_group_name_H-M   'P 1'
#
loop_
_entity.id
_entity.type
_entity.pdbx_description
1 polymer ?
#
loop_
_entity_poly.entity_id
_entity_poly.type
_entity_poly.pdbx_seq_one_letter_code
_entity_poly.pdbx_strand_id
1 'polypeptide(L)'
;MTDQTQADRSDLKPHAHDGSPEPLSRFVPLADGRVARFDPADNEASAAFDSVPAQRHDEVLSQASLFVDQLRAQVSELQRRDQILATQLQQIEHESRNLRQWKQEADQELLSKEITLRQRETTLAEQIAAQQHAIEQLRTEQAGLANGREQLEADRIRLMSDIGTKVVAERERLQQAIAAADLDRQCREMEFEQQRQRLEEAFQLKLQEVEAAKSHVREVVTEEVLTAELRTERDTLLRERNEFERQRADFIAKRDRERAELEHTREVQEAAVARVREELLAQRQAQFAELDAAKQAQEASLLEAQEAFARQREQQLTELRHERAVLENRLRFQQEHLAKARQEIESAQNDFRREAQRVRGQLEEGEAIIRLRQSQLDRVRALLEERERSVNREREMLFKSQRAFEQFTEHDRERIAREREDWDRERGSQLADLRRQQDMLTLHAQNLEGRRERLDNLRAELEETHRTTLERRMAIEEAWAQLTQACGAEVAQQRLDQAQQQLSGHYRGLREALIEQRRELDEMRLVFQTQRDDVRSEQQTLSDWAATQERKLRARESDLQTQAEQLNVRESAWRSASQRWINEKIEAEAVIRDLLEQLTSLTEPTSSVSIWPRPAMPVYEQ
;
A
#
# COMPACT_ATOMS: atom_id res chain seq x y z
N MET A 1 58.78 7.62 -5.10
CA MET A 1 57.61 7.22 -4.31
C MET A 1 56.40 7.23 -5.26
N THR A 2 56.23 6.31 -6.22
CA THR A 2 56.53 4.84 -6.24
C THR A 2 55.90 4.20 -5.00
N ASP A 3 54.75 3.52 -5.08
CA ASP A 3 54.48 2.27 -5.83
C ASP A 3 52.97 2.16 -6.16
N GLN A 4 52.55 1.70 -7.35
CA GLN A 4 52.52 0.33 -7.90
C GLN A 4 51.48 -0.63 -7.28
N THR A 5 50.34 -0.75 -7.97
CA THR A 5 49.48 -1.94 -8.22
C THR A 5 48.32 -1.43 -9.11
N GLN A 6 48.04 -1.84 -10.36
CA GLN A 6 48.27 -3.09 -11.11
C GLN A 6 47.79 -4.34 -10.37
N ALA A 7 46.91 -5.19 -10.93
CA ALA A 7 46.24 -5.18 -12.23
C ALA A 7 44.88 -5.97 -12.17
N ASP A 8 44.41 -6.47 -13.32
CA ASP A 8 43.19 -7.27 -13.59
C ASP A 8 41.92 -6.43 -13.86
N ARG A 9 41.43 -6.25 -15.09
CA ARG A 9 41.64 -6.93 -16.39
C ARG A 9 41.03 -8.34 -16.50
N SER A 10 39.72 -8.39 -16.75
CA SER A 10 39.12 -9.43 -17.58
C SER A 10 37.94 -8.88 -18.38
N ASP A 11 37.95 -9.14 -19.69
CA ASP A 11 36.94 -8.68 -20.64
C ASP A 11 35.64 -9.48 -20.52
N LEU A 12 34.49 -8.82 -20.63
CA LEU A 12 33.25 -9.49 -21.03
C LEU A 12 32.58 -8.72 -22.18
N LYS A 13 32.50 -9.41 -23.32
CA LYS A 13 31.82 -8.96 -24.54
C LYS A 13 30.32 -8.82 -24.30
N PRO A 14 29.62 -7.92 -25.02
CA PRO A 14 28.17 -8.04 -25.16
C PRO A 14 27.85 -9.29 -25.98
N HIS A 15 27.35 -10.34 -25.33
CA HIS A 15 26.71 -11.45 -26.03
C HIS A 15 25.34 -10.98 -26.53
N ALA A 16 25.21 -10.83 -27.85
CA ALA A 16 23.92 -10.75 -28.49
C ALA A 16 23.21 -12.11 -28.31
N HIS A 17 22.25 -12.17 -27.39
CA HIS A 17 21.30 -13.27 -27.35
C HIS A 17 20.19 -13.00 -28.38
N ASP A 18 20.51 -13.36 -29.63
CA ASP A 18 19.48 -13.88 -30.52
C ASP A 18 18.98 -15.21 -29.91
N GLY A 19 17.67 -15.34 -29.73
CA GLY A 19 17.13 -16.22 -28.69
C GLY A 19 15.61 -16.21 -28.62
N SER A 20 14.97 -16.44 -29.77
CA SER A 20 13.53 -16.61 -29.92
C SER A 20 12.92 -17.56 -28.87
N PRO A 21 11.89 -17.13 -28.12
CA PRO A 21 10.87 -18.02 -27.60
C PRO A 21 9.71 -18.06 -28.62
N GLU A 22 9.70 -19.07 -29.48
CA GLU A 22 8.51 -19.37 -30.28
C GLU A 22 7.32 -19.61 -29.34
N PRO A 23 6.19 -18.91 -29.50
CA PRO A 23 4.95 -19.36 -28.89
C PRO A 23 4.51 -20.62 -29.63
N LEU A 24 4.55 -21.77 -28.94
CA LEU A 24 3.88 -23.00 -29.38
C LEU A 24 2.36 -22.83 -29.34
N SER A 25 1.87 -21.97 -30.22
CA SER A 25 0.47 -21.83 -30.58
C SER A 25 0.04 -23.11 -31.28
N ARG A 26 -0.47 -24.06 -30.49
CA ARG A 26 -1.01 -25.32 -31.00
C ARG A 26 -2.42 -25.12 -31.59
N PHE A 27 -2.53 -24.15 -32.51
CA PHE A 27 -3.66 -24.05 -33.41
C PHE A 27 -3.60 -25.24 -34.36
N VAL A 28 -4.64 -26.08 -34.31
CA VAL A 28 -4.88 -27.10 -35.33
C VAL A 28 -5.85 -26.50 -36.34
N PRO A 29 -5.40 -26.09 -37.55
CA PRO A 29 -6.33 -25.76 -38.61
C PRO A 29 -6.89 -27.06 -39.19
N LEU A 30 -8.07 -27.48 -38.72
CA LEU A 30 -8.85 -28.49 -39.42
C LEU A 30 -9.46 -27.86 -40.68
N ALA A 31 -8.63 -27.73 -41.71
CA ALA A 31 -9.09 -27.54 -43.07
C ALA A 31 -9.64 -28.88 -43.57
N ASP A 32 -10.91 -29.16 -43.32
CA ASP A 32 -11.72 -29.92 -44.27
C ASP A 32 -13.20 -29.56 -44.11
N GLY A 33 -13.68 -28.70 -45.02
CA GLY A 33 -15.09 -28.35 -45.13
C GLY A 33 -15.91 -29.48 -45.74
N ARG A 34 -16.00 -30.62 -45.05
CA ARG A 34 -16.88 -31.73 -45.44
C ARG A 34 -18.24 -31.55 -44.79
N VAL A 35 -19.13 -30.89 -45.52
CA VAL A 35 -20.56 -31.03 -45.33
C VAL A 35 -20.91 -32.51 -45.46
N ALA A 36 -21.23 -33.17 -44.35
CA ALA A 36 -21.77 -34.51 -44.35
C ALA A 36 -23.19 -34.47 -44.95
N ARG A 37 -23.27 -34.61 -46.28
CA ARG A 37 -24.52 -34.92 -46.95
C ARG A 37 -25.02 -36.26 -46.45
N PHE A 38 -26.21 -36.26 -45.86
CA PHE A 38 -27.05 -37.46 -45.80
C PHE A 38 -27.66 -37.65 -47.18
N ASP A 39 -26.95 -38.33 -48.07
CA ASP A 39 -27.57 -38.94 -49.25
C ASP A 39 -28.17 -40.30 -48.82
N PRO A 40 -29.47 -40.55 -49.04
CA PRO A 40 -30.09 -41.83 -48.74
C PRO A 40 -29.66 -42.85 -49.80
N ALA A 41 -28.88 -43.85 -49.41
CA ALA A 41 -28.60 -45.00 -50.25
C ALA A 41 -29.68 -46.06 -50.04
N ASP A 42 -30.48 -46.30 -51.07
CA ASP A 42 -31.31 -47.50 -51.18
C ASP A 42 -30.47 -48.76 -50.99
N ASN A 43 -31.03 -49.78 -50.34
CA ASN A 43 -30.82 -51.12 -50.85
C ASN A 43 -31.97 -52.08 -50.52
N GLU A 44 -32.40 -52.78 -51.55
CA GLU A 44 -33.50 -53.73 -51.50
C GLU A 44 -33.03 -55.06 -50.88
N ALA A 45 -33.87 -55.64 -50.02
CA ALA A 45 -33.75 -57.05 -49.61
C ALA A 45 -35.14 -57.66 -49.44
N SER A 46 -35.97 -57.59 -50.49
CA SER A 46 -37.22 -58.32 -50.54
C SER A 46 -36.95 -59.78 -50.90
N ALA A 47 -36.98 -60.65 -49.90
CA ALA A 47 -36.97 -62.11 -50.07
C ALA A 47 -38.15 -62.70 -49.31
N ALA A 48 -39.04 -63.39 -50.02
CA ALA A 48 -40.24 -64.00 -49.47
C ALA A 48 -39.92 -65.23 -48.60
N PHE A 49 -40.76 -65.51 -47.60
CA PHE A 49 -41.20 -66.88 -47.26
C PHE A 49 -42.51 -66.86 -46.43
N ASP A 50 -43.23 -67.98 -46.46
CA ASP A 50 -44.68 -68.04 -46.26
C ASP A 50 -45.19 -68.23 -44.81
N SER A 51 -46.42 -67.75 -44.61
CA SER A 51 -47.51 -68.31 -43.78
C SER A 51 -47.21 -68.95 -42.41
N VAL A 52 -47.41 -68.20 -41.32
CA VAL A 52 -47.88 -68.72 -40.01
C VAL A 52 -48.74 -67.65 -39.28
N PRO A 53 -49.53 -67.96 -38.23
CA PRO A 53 -50.92 -67.55 -38.15
C PRO A 53 -51.15 -66.15 -37.54
N ALA A 54 -52.37 -65.63 -37.75
CA ALA A 54 -52.82 -64.27 -37.48
C ALA A 54 -52.93 -63.84 -36.00
N GLN A 55 -52.06 -64.34 -35.12
CA GLN A 55 -51.95 -63.91 -33.71
C GLN A 55 -50.57 -63.31 -33.36
N ARG A 56 -49.54 -63.51 -34.20
CA ARG A 56 -48.20 -62.92 -33.97
C ARG A 56 -48.01 -61.52 -34.54
N HIS A 57 -48.84 -61.08 -35.48
CA HIS A 57 -48.74 -59.74 -36.04
C HIS A 57 -49.13 -58.65 -35.03
N ASP A 58 -50.14 -58.88 -34.19
CA ASP A 58 -50.53 -57.92 -33.15
C ASP A 58 -49.46 -57.79 -32.06
N GLU A 59 -48.79 -58.90 -31.70
CA GLU A 59 -47.64 -58.86 -30.79
C GLU A 59 -46.47 -58.06 -31.39
N VAL A 60 -46.10 -58.31 -32.65
CA VAL A 60 -45.03 -57.57 -33.34
C VAL A 60 -45.40 -56.09 -33.53
N LEU A 61 -46.67 -55.76 -33.83
CA LEU A 61 -47.14 -54.38 -33.92
C LEU A 61 -47.19 -53.68 -32.55
N SER A 62 -47.49 -54.40 -31.47
CA SER A 62 -47.42 -53.86 -30.10
C SER A 62 -45.98 -53.63 -29.63
N GLN A 63 -45.04 -54.50 -30.02
CA GLN A 63 -43.62 -54.30 -29.77
C GLN A 63 -43.08 -53.15 -30.61
N ALA A 64 -43.49 -53.03 -31.88
CA ALA A 64 -43.15 -51.90 -32.74
C ALA A 64 -43.74 -50.57 -32.21
N SER A 65 -44.98 -50.55 -31.69
CA SER A 65 -45.54 -49.35 -31.08
C SER A 65 -44.82 -48.97 -29.79
N LEU A 66 -44.47 -49.94 -28.94
CA LEU A 66 -43.62 -49.71 -27.76
C LEU A 66 -42.24 -49.15 -28.14
N PHE A 67 -41.60 -49.65 -29.20
CA PHE A 67 -40.35 -49.07 -29.72
C PHE A 67 -40.55 -47.66 -30.29
N VAL A 68 -41.64 -47.39 -31.01
CA VAL A 68 -41.97 -46.05 -31.51
C VAL A 68 -42.23 -45.07 -30.36
N ASP A 69 -42.90 -45.49 -29.29
CA ASP A 69 -43.15 -44.66 -28.13
C ASP A 69 -41.90 -44.46 -27.26
N GLN A 70 -41.00 -45.45 -27.17
CA GLN A 70 -39.66 -45.29 -26.60
C GLN A 70 -38.80 -44.32 -27.42
N LEU A 71 -38.82 -44.40 -28.76
CA LEU A 71 -38.12 -43.46 -29.63
C LEU A 71 -38.71 -42.05 -29.54
N ARG A 72 -40.04 -41.90 -29.43
CA ARG A 72 -40.68 -40.61 -29.15
C ARG A 72 -40.28 -40.04 -27.80
N ALA A 73 -40.23 -40.86 -26.75
CA ALA A 73 -39.75 -40.46 -25.44
C ALA A 73 -38.30 -39.97 -25.53
N GLN A 74 -37.40 -40.73 -26.15
CA GLN A 74 -35.99 -40.34 -26.37
C GLN A 74 -35.87 -39.06 -27.20
N VAL A 75 -36.64 -38.89 -28.27
CA VAL A 75 -36.66 -37.66 -29.08
C VAL A 75 -37.15 -36.46 -28.24
N SER A 76 -38.20 -36.63 -27.43
CA SER A 76 -38.66 -35.55 -26.53
C SER A 76 -37.64 -35.23 -25.42
N GLU A 77 -36.89 -36.23 -24.95
CA GLU A 77 -35.82 -36.02 -23.97
C GLU A 77 -34.62 -35.29 -24.61
N LEU A 78 -34.23 -35.66 -25.83
CA LEU A 78 -33.22 -34.94 -26.61
C LEU A 78 -33.66 -33.50 -26.88
N GLN A 79 -34.90 -33.26 -27.33
CA GLN A 79 -35.44 -31.92 -27.50
C GLN A 79 -35.41 -31.11 -26.19
N ARG A 80 -35.69 -31.74 -25.04
CA ARG A 80 -35.58 -31.08 -23.73
C ARG A 80 -34.13 -30.77 -23.37
N ARG A 81 -33.19 -31.66 -23.66
CA ARG A 81 -31.75 -31.43 -23.47
C ARG A 81 -31.24 -30.31 -24.38
N ASP A 82 -31.65 -30.27 -25.64
CA ASP A 82 -31.33 -29.22 -26.60
C ASP A 82 -31.89 -27.85 -26.16
N GLN A 83 -33.12 -27.81 -25.63
CA GLN A 83 -33.70 -26.60 -25.02
C GLN A 83 -32.91 -26.14 -23.78
N ILE A 84 -32.45 -27.06 -22.93
CA ILE A 84 -31.61 -26.73 -21.77
C ILE A 84 -30.25 -26.19 -22.23
N LEU A 85 -29.60 -26.83 -23.20
CA LEU A 85 -28.33 -26.36 -23.77
C LEU A 85 -28.48 -24.99 -24.45
N ALA A 86 -29.58 -24.77 -25.17
CA ALA A 86 -29.88 -23.47 -25.78
C ALA A 86 -30.07 -22.36 -24.74
N THR A 87 -30.76 -22.63 -23.62
CA THR A 87 -30.90 -21.65 -22.53
C THR A 87 -29.58 -21.40 -21.80
N GLN A 88 -28.75 -22.42 -21.58
CA GLN A 88 -27.40 -22.28 -21.03
C GLN A 88 -26.47 -21.47 -21.94
N LEU A 89 -26.50 -21.71 -23.25
CA LEU A 89 -25.74 -20.90 -24.21
C LEU A 89 -26.20 -19.44 -24.23
N GLN A 90 -27.51 -19.18 -24.17
CA GLN A 90 -28.05 -17.82 -24.04
C GLN A 90 -27.63 -17.13 -22.73
N GLN A 91 -27.57 -17.86 -21.62
CA GLN A 91 -27.04 -17.36 -20.35
C GLN A 91 -25.55 -17.01 -20.44
N ILE A 92 -24.72 -17.91 -20.97
CA ILE A 92 -23.28 -17.67 -21.18
C ILE A 92 -23.05 -16.49 -22.14
N GLU A 93 -23.86 -16.34 -23.19
CA GLU A 93 -23.80 -15.18 -24.07
C GLU A 93 -24.19 -13.88 -23.36
N HIS A 94 -25.20 -13.91 -22.48
CA HIS A 94 -25.62 -12.75 -21.70
C HIS A 94 -24.53 -12.34 -20.70
N GLU A 95 -23.99 -13.30 -19.92
CA GLU A 95 -22.84 -13.09 -19.04
C GLU A 95 -21.64 -12.54 -19.80
N SER A 96 -21.35 -13.09 -20.99
CA SER A 96 -20.26 -12.62 -21.86
C SER A 96 -20.48 -11.21 -22.41
N ARG A 97 -21.72 -10.73 -22.52
CA ARG A 97 -22.05 -9.34 -22.89
C ARG A 97 -21.92 -8.43 -21.67
N ASN A 98 -22.44 -8.85 -20.51
CA ASN A 98 -22.36 -8.11 -19.26
C ASN A 98 -20.89 -7.91 -18.81
N LEU A 99 -20.05 -8.95 -18.92
CA LEU A 99 -18.60 -8.85 -18.64
C LEU A 99 -17.87 -7.91 -19.63
N ARG A 100 -18.33 -7.83 -20.89
CA ARG A 100 -17.80 -6.86 -21.87
C ARG A 100 -18.22 -5.43 -21.55
N GLN A 101 -19.46 -5.21 -21.11
CA GLN A 101 -19.93 -3.91 -20.63
C GLN A 101 -19.18 -3.48 -19.37
N TRP A 102 -19.11 -4.34 -18.36
CA TRP A 102 -18.39 -4.07 -17.12
C TRP A 102 -16.90 -3.77 -17.35
N LYS A 103 -16.25 -4.49 -18.29
CA LYS A 103 -14.89 -4.15 -18.72
C LYS A 103 -14.82 -2.76 -19.35
N GLN A 104 -15.75 -2.41 -20.26
CA GLN A 104 -15.77 -1.09 -20.89
C GLN A 104 -16.02 0.03 -19.87
N GLU A 105 -16.88 -0.18 -18.88
CA GLU A 105 -17.13 0.74 -17.77
C GLU A 105 -15.88 0.91 -16.90
N ALA A 106 -15.21 -0.19 -16.54
CA ALA A 106 -13.95 -0.15 -15.79
C ALA A 106 -12.81 0.54 -16.56
N ASP A 107 -12.66 0.27 -17.86
CA ASP A 107 -11.68 0.92 -18.74
C ASP A 107 -11.99 2.43 -18.86
N GLN A 108 -13.27 2.83 -18.96
CA GLN A 108 -13.69 4.24 -18.96
C GLN A 108 -13.45 4.93 -17.61
N GLU A 109 -13.73 4.25 -16.49
CA GLU A 109 -13.40 4.75 -15.15
C GLU A 109 -11.89 4.99 -15.00
N LEU A 110 -11.06 4.04 -15.44
CA LEU A 110 -9.60 4.16 -15.38
C LEU A 110 -9.10 5.35 -16.22
N LEU A 111 -9.60 5.51 -17.44
CA LEU A 111 -9.28 6.66 -18.29
C LEU A 111 -9.73 7.98 -17.64
N SER A 112 -10.91 8.03 -17.03
CA SER A 112 -11.38 9.24 -16.32
C SER A 112 -10.49 9.57 -15.12
N LYS A 113 -10.09 8.57 -14.34
CA LYS A 113 -9.17 8.71 -13.20
C LYS A 113 -7.81 9.18 -13.67
N GLU A 114 -7.26 8.60 -14.73
CA GLU A 114 -5.99 9.03 -15.32
C GLU A 114 -6.03 10.49 -15.81
N ILE A 115 -7.12 10.92 -16.46
CA ILE A 115 -7.30 12.33 -16.87
C ILE A 115 -7.32 13.23 -15.62
N THR A 116 -8.05 12.88 -14.56
CA THR A 116 -8.08 13.69 -13.33
C THR A 116 -6.74 13.71 -12.59
N LEU A 117 -5.95 12.63 -12.66
CA LEU A 117 -4.60 12.59 -12.09
C LEU A 117 -3.66 13.49 -12.90
N ARG A 118 -3.65 13.40 -14.23
CA ARG A 118 -2.86 14.29 -15.09
C ARG A 118 -3.23 15.77 -14.89
N GLN A 119 -4.51 16.10 -14.71
CA GLN A 119 -4.95 17.45 -14.36
C GLN A 119 -4.45 17.91 -12.97
N ARG A 120 -4.39 17.01 -11.99
CA ARG A 120 -3.80 17.31 -10.67
C ARG A 120 -2.28 17.47 -10.77
N GLU A 121 -1.61 16.65 -11.56
CA GLU A 121 -0.17 16.78 -11.82
C GLU A 121 0.17 18.10 -12.51
N THR A 122 -0.61 18.54 -13.51
CA THR A 122 -0.40 19.85 -14.15
C THR A 122 -0.65 21.01 -13.19
N THR A 123 -1.73 20.97 -12.39
CA THR A 123 -1.99 22.04 -11.40
C THR A 123 -0.95 22.08 -10.28
N LEU A 124 -0.41 20.93 -9.85
CA LEU A 124 0.71 20.88 -8.90
C LEU A 124 2.01 21.38 -9.53
N ALA A 125 2.29 21.06 -10.81
CA ALA A 125 3.44 21.59 -11.52
C ALA A 125 3.36 23.11 -11.70
N GLU A 126 2.19 23.65 -12.02
CA GLU A 126 1.93 25.10 -12.08
C GLU A 126 2.12 25.77 -10.71
N GLN A 127 1.62 25.17 -9.63
CA GLN A 127 1.83 25.66 -8.26
C GLN A 127 3.31 25.64 -7.86
N ILE A 128 4.05 24.58 -8.19
CA ILE A 128 5.49 24.47 -7.93
C ILE A 128 6.25 25.55 -8.72
N ALA A 129 5.93 25.75 -10.01
CA ALA A 129 6.54 26.79 -10.82
C ALA A 129 6.26 28.20 -10.27
N ALA A 130 5.02 28.47 -9.82
CA ALA A 130 4.67 29.74 -9.18
C ALA A 130 5.41 29.96 -7.85
N GLN A 131 5.58 28.91 -7.03
CA GLN A 131 6.36 28.97 -5.80
C GLN A 131 7.86 29.18 -6.08
N GLN A 132 8.42 28.52 -7.09
CA GLN A 132 9.81 28.73 -7.52
C GLN A 132 10.04 30.17 -7.98
N HIS A 133 9.15 30.72 -8.81
CA HIS A 133 9.20 32.12 -9.23
C HIS A 133 9.11 33.09 -8.04
N ALA A 134 8.22 32.83 -7.07
CA ALA A 134 8.13 33.64 -5.85
C ALA A 134 9.42 33.57 -5.00
N ILE A 135 10.07 32.40 -4.91
CA ILE A 135 11.37 32.24 -4.25
C ILE A 135 12.48 33.01 -4.98
N GLU A 136 12.47 33.03 -6.31
CA GLU A 136 13.42 33.81 -7.12
C GLU A 136 13.20 35.32 -6.99
N GLN A 137 11.95 35.77 -6.94
CA GLN A 137 11.60 37.16 -6.61
C GLN A 137 12.12 37.53 -5.21
N LEU A 138 11.83 36.73 -4.18
CA LEU A 138 12.33 37.00 -2.82
C LEU A 138 13.87 36.97 -2.75
N ARG A 139 14.54 36.12 -3.52
CA ARG A 139 16.02 36.11 -3.62
C ARG A 139 16.57 37.37 -4.28
N THR A 140 15.95 37.86 -5.36
CA THR A 140 16.38 39.09 -6.03
C THR A 140 16.10 40.33 -5.19
N GLU A 141 14.98 40.38 -4.46
CA GLU A 141 14.69 41.41 -3.46
C GLU A 141 15.70 41.37 -2.30
N GLN A 142 16.01 40.19 -1.76
CA GLN A 142 17.03 40.03 -0.71
C GLN A 142 18.42 40.47 -1.18
N ALA A 143 18.82 40.14 -2.42
CA ALA A 143 20.07 40.61 -3.00
C ALA A 143 20.07 42.13 -3.19
N GLY A 144 18.96 42.72 -3.64
CA GLY A 144 18.79 44.17 -3.73
C GLY A 144 18.90 44.87 -2.36
N LEU A 145 18.29 44.30 -1.33
CA LEU A 145 18.39 44.79 0.06
C LEU A 145 19.80 44.62 0.65
N ALA A 146 20.51 43.54 0.32
CA ALA A 146 21.90 43.34 0.72
C ALA A 146 22.81 44.39 0.09
N ASN A 147 22.73 44.57 -1.24
CA ASN A 147 23.47 45.61 -1.96
C ASN A 147 23.15 47.02 -1.43
N GLY A 148 21.88 47.29 -1.12
CA GLY A 148 21.47 48.57 -0.51
C GLY A 148 22.03 48.79 0.90
N ARG A 149 22.18 47.73 1.70
CA ARG A 149 22.87 47.80 3.01
C ARG A 149 24.37 48.05 2.85
N GLU A 150 25.04 47.34 1.94
CA GLU A 150 26.46 47.56 1.64
C GLU A 150 26.73 49.00 1.17
N GLN A 151 25.85 49.55 0.32
CA GLN A 151 25.91 50.97 -0.09
C GLN A 151 25.74 51.92 1.10
N LEU A 152 24.73 51.71 1.96
CA LEU A 152 24.52 52.54 3.14
C LEU A 152 25.65 52.43 4.17
N GLU A 153 26.30 51.26 4.29
CA GLU A 153 27.49 51.07 5.13
C GLU A 153 28.72 51.76 4.54
N ALA A 154 28.93 51.68 3.22
CA ALA A 154 29.98 52.42 2.53
C ALA A 154 29.80 53.94 2.65
N ASP A 155 28.59 54.45 2.44
CA ASP A 155 28.25 55.87 2.63
C ASP A 155 28.41 56.30 4.08
N ARG A 156 28.02 55.46 5.06
CA ARG A 156 28.26 55.72 6.48
C ARG A 156 29.76 55.79 6.81
N ILE A 157 30.57 54.88 6.29
CA ILE A 157 32.03 54.89 6.48
C ILE A 157 32.64 56.15 5.89
N ARG A 158 32.22 56.53 4.67
CA ARG A 158 32.64 57.75 3.99
C ARG A 158 32.25 59.01 4.77
N LEU A 159 31.00 59.12 5.20
CA LEU A 159 30.52 60.24 6.01
C LEU A 159 31.24 60.31 7.36
N MET A 160 31.53 59.17 7.99
CA MET A 160 32.35 59.13 9.22
C MET A 160 33.79 59.61 8.97
N SER A 161 34.40 59.31 7.81
CA SER A 161 35.72 59.87 7.46
C SER A 161 35.67 61.36 7.12
N ASP A 162 34.61 61.81 6.44
CA ASP A 162 34.40 63.23 6.11
C ASP A 162 34.13 64.07 7.36
N ILE A 163 33.39 63.54 8.34
CA ILE A 163 33.19 64.16 9.65
C ILE A 163 34.49 64.12 10.45
N GLY A 164 35.20 62.98 10.47
CA GLY A 164 36.48 62.86 11.17
C GLY A 164 37.53 63.86 10.70
N THR A 165 37.68 64.02 9.38
CA THR A 165 38.59 65.01 8.78
C THR A 165 38.15 66.44 9.04
N LYS A 166 36.85 66.76 8.99
CA LYS A 166 36.32 68.08 9.37
C LYS A 166 36.57 68.41 10.85
N VAL A 167 36.31 67.48 11.76
CA VAL A 167 36.54 67.66 13.20
C VAL A 167 38.03 67.83 13.51
N VAL A 168 38.92 67.12 12.82
CA VAL A 168 40.37 67.34 12.94
C VAL A 168 40.75 68.74 12.44
N ALA A 169 40.27 69.16 11.27
CA ALA A 169 40.54 70.49 10.72
C ALA A 169 39.96 71.63 11.58
N GLU A 170 38.77 71.45 12.17
CA GLU A 170 38.18 72.40 13.12
C GLU A 170 38.97 72.44 14.43
N ARG A 171 39.45 71.29 14.93
CA ARG A 171 40.31 71.24 16.11
C ARG A 171 41.66 71.92 15.88
N GLU A 172 42.27 71.74 14.71
CA GLU A 172 43.48 72.45 14.31
C GLU A 172 43.25 73.96 14.20
N ARG A 173 42.15 74.39 13.60
CA ARG A 173 41.75 75.82 13.53
C ARG A 173 41.51 76.41 14.92
N LEU A 174 40.85 75.68 15.83
CA LEU A 174 40.64 76.12 17.20
C LEU A 174 41.96 76.19 17.99
N GLN A 175 42.87 75.23 17.79
CA GLN A 175 44.22 75.27 18.38
C GLN A 175 45.04 76.45 17.86
N GLN A 176 44.97 76.76 16.56
CA GLN A 176 45.59 77.95 15.97
C GLN A 176 44.96 79.25 16.50
N ALA A 177 43.64 79.30 16.67
CA ALA A 177 42.95 80.46 17.25
C ALA A 177 43.27 80.68 18.73
N ILE A 178 43.38 79.61 19.53
CA ILE A 178 43.83 79.68 20.92
C ILE A 178 45.28 80.18 20.98
N ALA A 179 46.18 79.59 20.20
CA ALA A 179 47.58 80.02 20.16
C ALA A 179 47.73 81.49 19.73
N ALA A 180 46.91 81.97 18.78
CA ALA A 180 46.88 83.38 18.40
C ALA A 180 46.33 84.29 19.52
N ALA A 181 45.26 83.87 20.20
CA ALA A 181 44.69 84.62 21.32
C ALA A 181 45.63 84.70 22.54
N ASP A 182 46.40 83.63 22.82
CA ASP A 182 47.43 83.63 23.86
C ASP A 182 48.59 84.57 23.50
N LEU A 183 48.95 84.68 22.21
CA LEU A 183 49.98 85.61 21.71
C LEU A 183 49.49 87.07 21.80
N ASP A 184 48.25 87.35 21.38
CA ASP A 184 47.60 88.65 21.55
C ASP A 184 47.51 89.06 23.03
N ARG A 185 47.24 88.09 23.91
CA ARG A 185 47.20 88.30 25.36
C ARG A 185 48.57 88.68 25.91
N GLN A 186 49.63 87.96 25.52
CA GLN A 186 51.01 88.27 25.92
C GLN A 186 51.43 89.67 25.43
N CYS A 187 51.09 90.04 24.19
CA CYS A 187 51.32 91.38 23.66
C CYS A 187 50.63 92.46 24.51
N ARG A 188 49.35 92.27 24.87
CA ARG A 188 48.60 93.22 25.71
C ARG A 188 49.13 93.28 27.14
N GLU A 189 49.51 92.15 27.73
CA GLU A 189 50.13 92.11 29.08
C GLU A 189 51.45 92.91 29.08
N MET A 190 52.30 92.76 28.06
CA MET A 190 53.51 93.58 27.86
C MET A 190 53.21 95.08 27.63
N GLU A 191 52.15 95.42 26.89
CA GLU A 191 51.72 96.82 26.69
C GLU A 191 51.22 97.45 28.00
N PHE A 192 50.45 96.71 28.81
CA PHE A 192 49.99 97.18 30.12
C PHE A 192 51.16 97.38 31.10
N GLU A 193 52.16 96.49 31.12
CA GLU A 193 53.36 96.67 31.95
C GLU A 193 54.16 97.91 31.53
N GLN A 194 54.33 98.15 30.23
CA GLN A 194 55.00 99.36 29.71
C GLN A 194 54.21 100.64 30.05
N GLN A 195 52.88 100.62 29.95
CA GLN A 195 52.05 101.76 30.35
C GLN A 195 52.13 102.04 31.85
N ARG A 196 52.16 100.98 32.67
CA ARG A 196 52.29 101.09 34.12
C ARG A 196 53.64 101.67 34.54
N GLN A 197 54.74 101.21 33.95
CA GLN A 197 56.09 101.76 34.20
C GLN A 197 56.16 103.27 33.88
N ARG A 198 55.62 103.69 32.73
CA ARG A 198 55.56 105.12 32.35
C ARG A 198 54.75 105.98 33.32
N LEU A 199 53.67 105.44 33.89
CA LEU A 199 52.86 106.15 34.88
C LEU A 199 53.56 106.22 36.24
N GLU A 200 54.26 105.17 36.67
CA GLU A 200 55.05 105.16 37.92
C GLU A 200 56.24 106.13 37.84
N GLU A 201 56.93 106.22 36.69
CA GLU A 201 57.98 107.22 36.43
C GLU A 201 57.46 108.66 36.47
N ALA A 202 56.31 108.93 35.81
CA ALA A 202 55.68 110.25 35.83
C ALA A 202 55.23 110.69 37.23
N PHE A 203 54.82 109.74 38.09
CA PHE A 203 54.41 110.03 39.45
C PHE A 203 55.58 110.43 40.36
N GLN A 204 56.76 109.84 40.17
CA GLN A 204 57.95 110.20 40.95
C GLN A 204 58.48 111.60 40.61
N LEU A 205 58.47 111.99 39.34
CA LEU A 205 58.83 113.35 38.91
C LEU A 205 57.91 114.41 39.54
N LYS A 206 56.60 114.14 39.60
CA LYS A 206 55.61 115.05 40.23
C LYS A 206 55.80 115.22 41.74
N LEU A 207 56.32 114.22 42.45
CA LEU A 207 56.60 114.33 43.88
C LEU A 207 57.75 115.33 44.16
N GLN A 208 58.81 115.28 43.35
CA GLN A 208 60.01 116.11 43.52
C GLN A 208 59.73 117.61 43.28
N GLU A 209 58.83 117.95 42.35
CA GLU A 209 58.37 119.34 42.12
C GLU A 209 57.67 119.94 43.35
N VAL A 210 56.86 119.14 44.04
CA VAL A 210 56.04 119.60 45.19
C VAL A 210 56.89 119.80 46.45
N GLU A 211 57.94 119.01 46.65
CA GLU A 211 58.88 119.18 47.76
C GLU A 211 59.75 120.44 47.60
N ALA A 212 60.17 120.76 46.37
CA ALA A 212 60.91 121.99 46.05
C ALA A 212 60.08 123.27 46.27
N ALA A 213 58.78 123.26 45.97
CA ALA A 213 57.91 124.43 46.18
C ALA A 213 57.64 124.72 47.68
N LYS A 214 57.84 123.74 48.57
CA LYS A 214 57.45 123.82 49.99
C LYS A 214 58.51 124.42 50.91
N SER A 215 59.76 124.51 50.45
CA SER A 215 60.88 125.13 51.18
C SER A 215 60.96 126.65 50.98
N HIS A 216 60.54 127.16 49.82
CA HIS A 216 60.72 128.58 49.45
C HIS A 216 59.73 129.56 50.14
N VAL A 217 58.66 129.05 50.76
CA VAL A 217 57.55 129.87 51.32
C VAL A 217 57.66 130.05 52.85
N ARG A 218 58.78 129.66 53.47
CA ARG A 218 58.91 129.60 54.95
C ARG A 218 59.85 130.63 55.60
N GLU A 219 60.46 131.55 54.87
CA GLU A 219 61.58 132.37 55.41
C GLU A 219 61.44 133.90 55.46
N VAL A 220 60.37 134.56 54.96
CA VAL A 220 60.25 136.04 55.09
C VAL A 220 58.81 136.54 55.33
N VAL A 221 58.57 137.17 56.50
CA VAL A 221 57.83 138.45 56.77
C VAL A 221 57.22 138.49 58.20
N THR A 222 57.61 139.52 58.96
CA THR A 222 56.85 140.27 60.04
C THR A 222 57.80 141.40 60.54
N GLU A 223 57.48 142.69 60.34
CA GLU A 223 56.90 143.68 61.31
C GLU A 223 57.93 144.22 62.37
N GLU A 224 57.95 145.46 62.89
CA GLU A 224 56.95 146.57 62.93
C GLU A 224 57.58 148.01 63.13
N VAL A 225 56.92 148.97 63.82
CA VAL A 225 56.94 150.45 63.52
C VAL A 225 57.48 151.43 64.61
N LEU A 226 57.97 152.60 64.14
CA LEU A 226 58.28 153.95 64.70
C LEU A 226 57.90 154.40 66.14
N THR A 227 58.63 155.41 66.65
CA THR A 227 58.18 156.59 67.46
C THR A 227 59.42 157.49 67.74
N ALA A 228 59.39 158.81 68.04
CA ALA A 228 58.44 159.92 67.81
C ALA A 228 59.09 161.29 68.17
N GLU A 229 58.94 162.35 67.36
CA GLU A 229 59.51 163.69 67.63
C GLU A 229 58.63 164.87 67.15
N LEU A 230 57.44 165.07 67.75
CA LEU A 230 56.62 166.30 67.57
C LEU A 230 55.98 166.72 68.91
N ARG A 231 56.55 167.74 69.56
CA ARG A 231 56.00 168.37 70.79
C ARG A 231 56.05 169.90 70.82
N THR A 232 56.46 170.55 69.74
CA THR A 232 56.45 172.02 69.59
C THR A 232 55.15 172.58 69.00
N GLU A 233 54.23 171.74 68.55
CA GLU A 233 52.94 172.12 67.95
C GLU A 233 51.88 172.60 68.97
N ARG A 234 52.20 172.63 70.27
CA ARG A 234 51.18 172.82 71.32
C ARG A 234 50.49 174.19 71.33
N ASP A 235 51.12 175.20 70.73
CA ASP A 235 50.59 176.58 70.68
C ASP A 235 49.97 176.95 69.31
N THR A 236 50.14 176.13 68.25
CA THR A 236 49.39 176.27 66.98
C THR A 236 48.04 175.58 67.03
N LEU A 237 47.93 174.48 67.78
CA LEU A 237 46.74 173.63 67.90
C LEU A 237 45.46 174.35 68.35
N LEU A 238 45.54 175.51 69.02
CA LEU A 238 44.35 176.29 69.40
C LEU A 238 43.68 177.03 68.25
N ARG A 239 44.36 177.21 67.10
CA ARG A 239 43.75 177.74 65.87
C ARG A 239 43.35 176.60 64.93
N GLU A 240 44.22 175.61 64.77
CA GLU A 240 43.98 174.43 63.94
C GLU A 240 42.77 173.62 64.42
N ARG A 241 42.50 173.51 65.73
CA ARG A 241 41.33 172.79 66.25
C ARG A 241 39.99 173.26 65.64
N ASN A 242 39.82 174.55 65.40
CA ASN A 242 38.56 175.09 64.86
C ASN A 242 38.42 174.88 63.34
N GLU A 243 39.52 174.69 62.63
CA GLU A 243 39.52 174.32 61.21
C GLU A 243 39.43 172.79 61.03
N PHE A 244 40.06 172.04 61.93
CA PHE A 244 40.03 170.58 61.97
C PHE A 244 38.63 170.04 62.31
N GLU A 245 37.86 170.71 63.17
CA GLU A 245 36.45 170.33 63.42
C GLU A 245 35.57 170.44 62.16
N ARG A 246 35.88 171.34 61.21
CA ARG A 246 35.21 171.41 59.90
C ARG A 246 35.74 170.35 58.93
N GLN A 247 37.05 170.23 58.78
CA GLN A 247 37.67 169.23 57.89
C GLN A 247 37.32 167.79 58.29
N ARG A 248 37.15 167.51 59.59
CA ARG A 248 36.71 166.21 60.12
C ARG A 248 35.28 165.86 59.69
N ALA A 249 34.37 166.83 59.61
CA ALA A 249 33.00 166.60 59.13
C ALA A 249 33.00 166.22 57.64
N ASP A 250 33.75 166.97 56.81
CA ASP A 250 33.86 166.70 55.37
C ASP A 250 34.57 165.36 55.08
N PHE A 251 35.55 164.97 55.90
CA PHE A 251 36.25 163.69 55.75
C PHE A 251 35.35 162.48 56.08
N ILE A 252 34.54 162.57 57.14
CA ILE A 252 33.57 161.51 57.48
C ILE A 252 32.55 161.34 56.35
N ALA A 253 32.03 162.45 55.81
CA ALA A 253 31.09 162.43 54.69
C ALA A 253 31.67 161.84 53.39
N LYS A 254 32.99 161.95 53.14
CA LYS A 254 33.66 161.27 52.02
C LYS A 254 33.84 159.77 52.27
N ARG A 255 34.40 159.40 53.42
CA ARG A 255 34.61 158.00 53.81
C ARG A 255 33.32 157.18 53.75
N ASP A 256 32.20 157.76 54.16
CA ASP A 256 30.93 157.03 54.23
C ASP A 256 30.28 156.85 52.85
N ARG A 257 30.63 157.68 51.85
CA ARG A 257 30.28 157.44 50.43
C ARG A 257 31.14 156.34 49.81
N GLU A 258 32.45 156.40 50.01
CA GLU A 258 33.39 155.38 49.51
C GLU A 258 33.07 153.98 50.06
N ARG A 259 32.60 153.90 51.32
CA ARG A 259 32.11 152.63 51.90
C ARG A 259 30.85 152.11 51.21
N ALA A 260 29.86 152.95 50.94
CA ALA A 260 28.64 152.54 50.26
C ALA A 260 28.91 152.06 48.81
N GLU A 261 29.84 152.70 48.10
CA GLU A 261 30.26 152.26 46.75
C GLU A 261 31.01 150.91 46.78
N LEU A 262 31.84 150.67 47.80
CA LEU A 262 32.51 149.37 48.01
C LEU A 262 31.56 148.26 48.47
N GLU A 263 30.52 148.57 49.22
CA GLU A 263 29.48 147.60 49.59
C GLU A 263 28.63 147.21 48.37
N HIS A 264 28.18 148.19 47.58
CA HIS A 264 27.38 147.92 46.38
C HIS A 264 28.17 147.10 45.32
N THR A 265 29.46 147.40 45.13
CA THR A 265 30.30 146.62 44.20
C THR A 265 30.55 145.17 44.67
N ARG A 266 30.56 144.91 45.98
CA ARG A 266 30.61 143.55 46.54
C ARG A 266 29.31 142.79 46.31
N GLU A 267 28.15 143.39 46.59
CA GLU A 267 26.84 142.77 46.37
C GLU A 267 26.66 142.31 44.91
N VAL A 268 27.07 143.15 43.94
CA VAL A 268 27.01 142.81 42.52
C VAL A 268 27.94 141.64 42.16
N GLN A 269 29.14 141.58 42.75
CA GLN A 269 30.08 140.48 42.52
C GLN A 269 29.62 139.17 43.18
N GLU A 270 29.08 139.23 44.40
CA GLU A 270 28.54 138.06 45.11
C GLU A 270 27.32 137.48 44.39
N ALA A 271 26.41 138.33 43.89
CA ALA A 271 25.28 137.91 43.08
C ALA A 271 25.71 137.25 41.75
N ALA A 272 26.78 137.74 41.11
CA ALA A 272 27.33 137.12 39.91
C ALA A 272 27.95 135.74 40.20
N VAL A 273 28.71 135.60 41.30
CA VAL A 273 29.30 134.32 41.73
C VAL A 273 28.24 133.30 42.13
N ALA A 274 27.13 133.74 42.73
CA ALA A 274 26.00 132.86 43.07
C ALA A 274 25.38 132.22 41.82
N ARG A 275 25.06 133.02 40.78
CA ARG A 275 24.47 132.53 39.53
C ARG A 275 25.35 131.51 38.82
N VAL A 276 26.65 131.77 38.70
CA VAL A 276 27.60 130.83 38.07
C VAL A 276 27.70 129.51 38.85
N ARG A 277 27.57 129.54 40.19
CA ARG A 277 27.52 128.32 41.01
C ARG A 277 26.24 127.53 40.80
N GLU A 278 25.09 128.19 40.70
CA GLU A 278 23.79 127.56 40.44
C GLU A 278 23.76 126.92 39.04
N GLU A 279 24.22 127.62 38.01
CA GLU A 279 24.33 127.11 36.63
C GLU A 279 25.25 125.87 36.57
N LEU A 280 26.38 125.89 37.26
CA LEU A 280 27.34 124.78 37.27
C LEU A 280 26.84 123.57 38.08
N LEU A 281 26.03 123.78 39.12
CA LEU A 281 25.32 122.71 39.82
C LEU A 281 24.22 122.09 38.96
N ALA A 282 23.43 122.92 38.25
CA ALA A 282 22.39 122.45 37.33
C ALA A 282 22.97 121.61 36.18
N GLN A 283 24.08 122.05 35.57
CA GLN A 283 24.79 121.29 34.54
C GLN A 283 25.28 119.93 35.05
N ARG A 284 25.84 119.86 36.28
CA ARG A 284 26.26 118.59 36.88
C ARG A 284 25.08 117.66 37.15
N GLN A 285 23.96 118.19 37.65
CA GLN A 285 22.74 117.41 37.88
C GLN A 285 22.16 116.84 36.57
N ALA A 286 22.16 117.63 35.50
CA ALA A 286 21.75 117.16 34.16
C ALA A 286 22.66 116.02 33.68
N GLN A 287 23.99 116.18 33.77
CA GLN A 287 24.95 115.13 33.38
C GLN A 287 24.81 113.84 34.21
N PHE A 288 24.53 113.93 35.51
CA PHE A 288 24.24 112.73 36.31
C PHE A 288 22.94 112.05 35.88
N ALA A 289 21.87 112.81 35.62
CA ALA A 289 20.60 112.26 35.14
C ALA A 289 20.74 111.59 33.76
N GLU A 290 21.53 112.17 32.85
CA GLU A 290 21.86 111.57 31.54
C GLU A 290 22.64 110.26 31.70
N LEU A 291 23.65 110.23 32.58
CA LEU A 291 24.44 109.02 32.84
C LEU A 291 23.61 107.91 33.50
N ASP A 292 22.72 108.23 34.42
CA ASP A 292 21.88 107.23 35.08
C ASP A 292 20.77 106.73 34.15
N ALA A 293 20.20 107.59 33.28
CA ALA A 293 19.30 107.15 32.21
C ALA A 293 20.01 106.23 31.20
N ALA A 294 21.26 106.53 30.83
CA ALA A 294 22.07 105.69 29.96
C ALA A 294 22.37 104.31 30.59
N LYS A 295 22.71 104.27 31.89
CA LYS A 295 22.87 103.00 32.62
C LYS A 295 21.59 102.18 32.66
N GLN A 296 20.45 102.80 33.00
CA GLN A 296 19.16 102.10 33.07
C GLN A 296 18.75 101.54 31.70
N ALA A 297 18.97 102.28 30.60
CA ALA A 297 18.76 101.78 29.25
C ALA A 297 19.68 100.60 28.91
N GLN A 298 20.95 100.66 29.32
CA GLN A 298 21.90 99.56 29.12
C GLN A 298 21.53 98.32 29.94
N GLU A 299 21.17 98.49 31.22
CA GLU A 299 20.70 97.42 32.11
C GLU A 299 19.43 96.75 31.59
N ALA A 300 18.45 97.54 31.13
CA ALA A 300 17.24 97.03 30.48
C ALA A 300 17.57 96.22 29.22
N SER A 301 18.44 96.73 28.33
CA SER A 301 18.84 95.99 27.12
C SER A 301 19.60 94.69 27.42
N LEU A 302 20.39 94.66 28.51
CA LEU A 302 21.07 93.46 28.98
C LEU A 302 20.09 92.43 29.56
N LEU A 303 19.07 92.86 30.30
CA LEU A 303 18.02 91.97 30.81
C LEU A 303 17.18 91.39 29.67
N GLU A 304 16.77 92.21 28.70
CA GLU A 304 16.04 91.74 27.51
C GLU A 304 16.87 90.73 26.70
N ALA A 305 18.18 90.98 26.53
CA ALA A 305 19.09 90.05 25.87
C ALA A 305 19.26 88.73 26.65
N GLN A 306 19.36 88.79 27.99
CA GLN A 306 19.43 87.61 28.85
C GLN A 306 18.14 86.79 28.81
N GLU A 307 16.97 87.44 28.85
CA GLU A 307 15.68 86.76 28.72
C GLU A 307 15.49 86.14 27.33
N ALA A 308 15.85 86.85 26.26
CA ALA A 308 15.79 86.33 24.90
C ALA A 308 16.69 85.09 24.73
N PHE A 309 17.91 85.13 25.28
CA PHE A 309 18.84 84.00 25.28
C PHE A 309 18.34 82.83 26.14
N ALA A 310 17.75 83.10 27.31
CA ALA A 310 17.14 82.08 28.15
C ALA A 310 15.97 81.38 27.43
N ARG A 311 15.08 82.13 26.78
CA ARG A 311 13.97 81.59 25.98
C ARG A 311 14.46 80.75 24.79
N GLN A 312 15.49 81.20 24.06
CA GLN A 312 16.12 80.39 23.00
C GLN A 312 16.70 79.08 23.54
N ARG A 313 17.40 79.14 24.68
CA ARG A 313 17.98 77.95 25.33
C ARG A 313 16.89 76.97 25.80
N GLU A 314 15.80 77.47 26.36
CA GLU A 314 14.66 76.63 26.74
C GLU A 314 13.98 75.99 25.52
N GLN A 315 13.78 76.75 24.44
CA GLN A 315 13.26 76.23 23.17
C GLN A 315 14.13 75.08 22.64
N GLN A 316 15.44 75.30 22.49
CA GLN A 316 16.39 74.25 22.08
C GLN A 316 16.38 73.03 23.00
N LEU A 317 16.26 73.23 24.33
CA LEU A 317 16.14 72.11 25.27
C LEU A 317 14.81 71.36 25.13
N THR A 318 13.71 72.03 24.79
CA THR A 318 12.42 71.37 24.52
C THR A 318 12.43 70.63 23.18
N GLU A 319 13.04 71.19 22.15
CA GLU A 319 13.24 70.55 20.84
C GLU A 319 14.09 69.28 20.99
N LEU A 320 15.26 69.38 21.63
CA LEU A 320 16.13 68.21 21.91
C LEU A 320 15.44 67.15 22.79
N ARG A 321 14.55 67.54 23.71
CA ARG A 321 13.73 66.58 24.48
C ARG A 321 12.69 65.91 23.60
N HIS A 322 12.05 66.65 22.70
CA HIS A 322 11.07 66.11 21.76
C HIS A 322 11.73 65.15 20.75
N GLU A 323 12.86 65.54 20.16
CA GLU A 323 13.66 64.69 19.28
C GLU A 323 14.11 63.40 19.98
N ARG A 324 14.60 63.48 21.23
CA ARG A 324 14.93 62.29 22.03
C ARG A 324 13.72 61.40 22.24
N ALA A 325 12.56 61.95 22.61
CA ALA A 325 11.33 61.18 22.78
C ALA A 325 10.86 60.51 21.48
N VAL A 326 10.98 61.19 20.33
CA VAL A 326 10.66 60.64 19.01
C VAL A 326 11.64 59.51 18.63
N LEU A 327 12.94 59.69 18.87
CA LEU A 327 13.96 58.67 18.63
C LEU A 327 13.80 57.45 19.55
N GLU A 328 13.51 57.66 20.84
CA GLU A 328 13.22 56.60 21.80
C GLU A 328 11.95 55.82 21.40
N ASN A 329 10.88 56.50 21.01
CA ASN A 329 9.65 55.86 20.53
C ASN A 329 9.89 55.09 19.23
N ARG A 330 10.69 55.62 18.29
CA ARG A 330 11.09 54.91 17.07
C ARG A 330 11.94 53.68 17.36
N LEU A 331 12.88 53.76 18.30
CA LEU A 331 13.69 52.63 18.76
C LEU A 331 12.84 51.55 19.44
N ARG A 332 11.91 51.94 20.32
CA ARG A 332 10.96 51.00 20.95
C ARG A 332 10.08 50.33 19.90
N PHE A 333 9.51 51.08 18.96
CA PHE A 333 8.73 50.52 17.86
C PHE A 333 9.54 49.52 17.02
N GLN A 334 10.80 49.84 16.68
CA GLN A 334 11.70 48.92 15.98
C GLN A 334 12.01 47.66 16.81
N GLN A 335 12.27 47.80 18.11
CA GLN A 335 12.53 46.67 19.01
C GLN A 335 11.29 45.77 19.16
N GLU A 336 10.10 46.35 19.32
CA GLU A 336 8.82 45.62 19.35
C GLU A 336 8.54 44.92 18.03
N HIS A 337 8.81 45.56 16.88
CA HIS A 337 8.63 44.94 15.57
C HIS A 337 9.59 43.77 15.34
N LEU A 338 10.84 43.90 15.79
CA LEU A 338 11.83 42.82 15.76
C LEU A 338 11.47 41.69 16.75
N ALA A 339 10.91 42.01 17.91
CA ALA A 339 10.44 41.02 18.87
C ALA A 339 9.24 40.23 18.31
N LYS A 340 8.25 40.92 17.72
CA LYS A 340 7.12 40.28 17.02
C LYS A 340 7.59 39.40 15.86
N ALA A 341 8.46 39.90 14.98
CA ALA A 341 9.01 39.12 13.88
C ALA A 341 9.79 37.87 14.36
N ARG A 342 10.54 37.97 15.46
CA ARG A 342 11.19 36.80 16.09
C ARG A 342 10.16 35.80 16.61
N GLN A 343 9.14 36.27 17.32
CA GLN A 343 8.07 35.42 17.86
C GLN A 343 7.27 34.72 16.75
N GLU A 344 6.98 35.40 15.64
CA GLU A 344 6.33 34.85 14.45
C GLU A 344 7.21 33.78 13.77
N ILE A 345 8.51 34.04 13.62
CA ILE A 345 9.46 33.05 13.09
C ILE A 345 9.57 31.84 14.02
N GLU A 346 9.62 32.04 15.33
CA GLU A 346 9.65 30.95 16.32
C GLU A 346 8.36 30.13 16.31
N SER A 347 7.18 30.76 16.19
CA SER A 347 5.92 30.03 16.06
C SER A 347 5.87 29.23 14.76
N ALA A 348 6.23 29.83 13.62
CA ALA A 348 6.29 29.14 12.33
C ALA A 348 7.29 27.97 12.33
N GLN A 349 8.46 28.12 12.98
CA GLN A 349 9.41 27.01 13.14
C GLN A 349 8.84 25.88 14.02
N ASN A 350 8.10 26.20 15.08
CA ASN A 350 7.49 25.21 15.94
C ASN A 350 6.33 24.48 15.26
N ASP A 351 5.52 25.18 14.47
CA ASP A 351 4.44 24.57 13.68
C ASP A 351 5.00 23.71 12.54
N PHE A 352 6.03 24.17 11.82
CA PHE A 352 6.74 23.34 10.84
C PHE A 352 7.35 22.07 11.48
N ARG A 353 7.91 22.16 12.70
CA ARG A 353 8.39 20.98 13.44
C ARG A 353 7.25 20.01 13.77
N ARG A 354 6.08 20.52 14.18
CA ARG A 354 4.88 19.70 14.46
C ARG A 354 4.34 19.04 13.20
N GLU A 355 4.28 19.75 12.08
CA GLU A 355 3.87 19.23 10.79
C GLU A 355 4.84 18.15 10.28
N ALA A 356 6.15 18.41 10.33
CA ALA A 356 7.16 17.43 9.97
C ALA A 356 7.10 16.17 10.85
N GLN A 357 6.82 16.30 12.15
CA GLN A 357 6.59 15.16 13.06
C GLN A 357 5.31 14.39 12.70
N ARG A 358 4.20 15.07 12.39
CA ARG A 358 2.95 14.43 11.94
C ARG A 358 3.13 13.67 10.64
N VAL A 359 3.80 14.26 9.65
CA VAL A 359 4.07 13.61 8.35
C VAL A 359 4.98 12.38 8.54
N ARG A 360 6.01 12.47 9.40
CA ARG A 360 6.82 11.29 9.74
C ARG A 360 6.00 10.18 10.40
N GLY A 361 5.16 10.52 11.38
CA GLY A 361 4.25 9.55 12.02
C GLY A 361 3.32 8.88 11.00
N GLN A 362 2.70 9.66 10.11
CA GLN A 362 1.84 9.13 9.03
C GLN A 362 2.60 8.21 8.05
N LEU A 363 3.87 8.50 7.75
CA LEU A 363 4.71 7.65 6.91
C LEU A 363 5.10 6.36 7.66
N GLU A 364 5.46 6.44 8.93
CA GLU A 364 5.77 5.28 9.79
C GLU A 364 4.55 4.36 9.99
N GLU A 365 3.37 4.94 10.21
CA GLU A 365 2.07 4.25 10.24
C GLU A 365 1.75 3.61 8.88
N GLY A 366 1.95 4.34 7.79
CA GLY A 366 1.75 3.85 6.42
C GLY A 366 2.67 2.66 6.10
N GLU A 367 3.94 2.74 6.45
CA GLU A 367 4.90 1.64 6.33
C GLU A 367 4.49 0.44 7.19
N ALA A 368 4.05 0.64 8.43
CA ALA A 368 3.57 -0.44 9.29
C ALA A 368 2.35 -1.16 8.69
N ILE A 369 1.40 -0.41 8.12
CA ILE A 369 0.23 -0.97 7.41
C ILE A 369 0.68 -1.74 6.16
N ILE A 370 1.67 -1.24 5.39
CA ILE A 370 2.20 -1.93 4.20
C ILE A 370 2.88 -3.25 4.61
N ARG A 371 3.73 -3.24 5.65
CA ARG A 371 4.38 -4.45 6.19
C ARG A 371 3.36 -5.48 6.69
N LEU A 372 2.31 -5.02 7.38
CA LEU A 372 1.21 -5.90 7.81
C LEU A 372 0.50 -6.53 6.60
N ARG A 373 0.13 -5.74 5.58
CA ARG A 373 -0.50 -6.23 4.35
C ARG A 373 0.40 -7.20 3.57
N GLN A 374 1.72 -6.95 3.52
CA GLN A 374 2.68 -7.89 2.94
C GLN A 374 2.67 -9.23 3.69
N SER A 375 2.76 -9.23 5.02
CA SER A 375 2.70 -10.46 5.83
C SER A 375 1.36 -11.22 5.66
N GLN A 376 0.25 -10.51 5.47
CA GLN A 376 -1.06 -11.10 5.16
C GLN A 376 -1.07 -11.73 3.76
N LEU A 377 -0.54 -11.05 2.74
CA LEU A 377 -0.43 -11.58 1.38
C LEU A 377 0.47 -12.82 1.32
N ASP A 378 1.59 -12.82 2.04
CA ASP A 378 2.51 -13.96 2.08
C ASP A 378 1.90 -15.15 2.84
N ARG A 379 1.12 -14.91 3.90
CA ARG A 379 0.31 -15.96 4.55
C ARG A 379 -0.77 -16.52 3.61
N VAL A 380 -1.45 -15.68 2.83
CA VAL A 380 -2.45 -16.13 1.85
C VAL A 380 -1.78 -16.92 0.71
N ARG A 381 -0.62 -16.51 0.23
CA ARG A 381 0.19 -17.26 -0.75
C ARG A 381 0.58 -18.63 -0.22
N ALA A 382 1.10 -18.72 1.00
CA ALA A 382 1.45 -19.99 1.63
C ALA A 382 0.23 -20.93 1.76
N LEU A 383 -0.94 -20.41 2.16
CA LEU A 383 -2.19 -21.19 2.22
C LEU A 383 -2.68 -21.64 0.83
N LEU A 384 -2.44 -20.85 -0.22
CA LEU A 384 -2.73 -21.26 -1.60
C LEU A 384 -1.78 -22.36 -2.07
N GLU A 385 -0.47 -22.24 -1.81
CA GLU A 385 0.50 -23.30 -2.09
C GLU A 385 0.18 -24.60 -1.35
N GLU A 386 -0.25 -24.53 -0.09
CA GLU A 386 -0.69 -25.70 0.68
C GLU A 386 -1.93 -26.36 0.08
N ARG A 387 -2.91 -25.56 -0.36
CA ARG A 387 -4.10 -26.05 -1.07
C ARG A 387 -3.74 -26.67 -2.42
N GLU A 388 -2.88 -26.05 -3.21
CA GLU A 388 -2.38 -26.61 -4.47
C GLU A 388 -1.64 -27.92 -4.25
N ARG A 389 -0.80 -28.01 -3.20
CA ARG A 389 -0.15 -29.26 -2.79
C ARG A 389 -1.17 -30.32 -2.36
N SER A 390 -2.25 -29.97 -1.67
CA SER A 390 -3.34 -30.90 -1.34
C SER A 390 -4.06 -31.40 -2.59
N VAL A 391 -4.51 -30.49 -3.46
CA VAL A 391 -5.21 -30.82 -4.70
C VAL A 391 -4.33 -31.67 -5.62
N ASN A 392 -3.02 -31.43 -5.68
CA ASN A 392 -2.10 -32.25 -6.46
C ASN A 392 -1.91 -33.66 -5.84
N ARG A 393 -1.84 -33.79 -4.50
CA ARG A 393 -1.88 -35.10 -3.83
C ARG A 393 -3.19 -35.84 -4.09
N GLU A 394 -4.33 -35.15 -4.02
CA GLU A 394 -5.65 -35.73 -4.32
C GLU A 394 -5.72 -36.20 -5.77
N ARG A 395 -5.24 -35.40 -6.73
CA ARG A 395 -5.12 -35.79 -8.15
C ARG A 395 -4.22 -37.01 -8.35
N GLU A 396 -3.06 -37.06 -7.68
CA GLU A 396 -2.18 -38.22 -7.72
C GLU A 396 -2.85 -39.47 -7.14
N MET A 397 -3.56 -39.34 -6.01
CA MET A 397 -4.28 -40.46 -5.38
C MET A 397 -5.44 -40.94 -6.24
N LEU A 398 -6.19 -40.02 -6.86
CA LEU A 398 -7.23 -40.33 -7.85
C LEU A 398 -6.62 -41.06 -9.05
N PHE A 399 -5.53 -40.55 -9.64
CA PHE A 399 -4.84 -41.20 -10.75
C PHE A 399 -4.31 -42.61 -10.39
N LYS A 400 -3.69 -42.76 -9.20
CA LYS A 400 -3.25 -44.07 -8.67
C LYS A 400 -4.44 -45.02 -8.49
N SER A 401 -5.58 -44.52 -8.00
CA SER A 401 -6.81 -45.31 -7.82
C SER A 401 -7.44 -45.70 -9.17
N GLN A 402 -7.55 -44.78 -10.14
CA GLN A 402 -8.05 -45.04 -11.47
C GLN A 402 -7.21 -46.10 -12.17
N ARG A 403 -5.88 -45.97 -12.14
CA ARG A 403 -4.97 -46.96 -12.71
C ARG A 403 -5.07 -48.32 -12.02
N ALA A 404 -5.29 -48.37 -10.70
CA ALA A 404 -5.51 -49.63 -9.99
C ALA A 404 -6.87 -50.27 -10.34
N PHE A 405 -7.92 -49.46 -10.53
CA PHE A 405 -9.22 -49.94 -11.02
C PHE A 405 -9.14 -50.41 -12.48
N GLU A 406 -8.44 -49.69 -13.35
CA GLU A 406 -8.17 -50.12 -14.73
C GLU A 406 -7.48 -51.48 -14.74
N GLN A 407 -6.36 -51.62 -14.04
CA GLN A 407 -5.63 -52.89 -13.88
C GLN A 407 -6.50 -54.01 -13.30
N PHE A 408 -7.35 -53.71 -12.31
CA PHE A 408 -8.29 -54.69 -11.77
C PHE A 408 -9.33 -55.12 -12.81
N THR A 409 -9.91 -54.19 -13.57
CA THR A 409 -10.88 -54.51 -14.63
C THR A 409 -10.23 -55.22 -15.83
N GLU A 410 -8.98 -54.92 -16.16
CA GLU A 410 -8.20 -55.65 -17.16
C GLU A 410 -7.93 -57.08 -16.68
N HIS A 411 -7.50 -57.27 -15.44
CA HIS A 411 -7.29 -58.59 -14.85
C HIS A 411 -8.59 -59.41 -14.75
N ASP A 412 -9.72 -58.79 -14.38
CA ASP A 412 -11.04 -59.42 -14.38
C ASP A 412 -11.49 -59.79 -15.80
N ARG A 413 -11.26 -58.93 -16.81
CA ARG A 413 -11.53 -59.23 -18.22
C ARG A 413 -10.67 -60.41 -18.71
N GLU A 414 -9.38 -60.43 -18.37
CA GLU A 414 -8.48 -61.56 -18.66
C GLU A 414 -8.94 -62.84 -17.98
N ARG A 415 -9.36 -62.77 -16.70
CA ARG A 415 -9.87 -63.94 -15.97
C ARG A 415 -11.14 -64.47 -16.62
N ILE A 416 -12.11 -63.61 -16.92
CA ILE A 416 -13.36 -64.00 -17.60
C ILE A 416 -13.08 -64.53 -19.02
N ALA A 417 -12.09 -63.99 -19.74
CA ALA A 417 -11.67 -64.52 -21.03
C ALA A 417 -11.09 -65.94 -20.90
N ARG A 418 -10.19 -66.17 -19.93
CA ARG A 418 -9.65 -67.51 -19.63
C ARG A 418 -10.74 -68.49 -19.19
N GLU A 419 -11.62 -68.09 -18.28
CA GLU A 419 -12.77 -68.88 -17.83
C GLU A 419 -13.71 -69.26 -19.00
N ARG A 420 -13.91 -68.36 -19.98
CA ARG A 420 -14.68 -68.65 -21.20
C ARG A 420 -13.95 -69.63 -22.13
N GLU A 421 -12.65 -69.43 -22.37
CA GLU A 421 -11.88 -70.36 -23.17
C GLU A 421 -11.81 -71.76 -22.53
N ASP A 422 -11.63 -71.83 -21.20
CA ASP A 422 -11.65 -73.08 -20.44
C ASP A 422 -13.02 -73.75 -20.56
N TRP A 423 -14.12 -73.00 -20.42
CA TRP A 423 -15.48 -73.50 -20.61
C TRP A 423 -15.78 -73.96 -22.04
N ASP A 424 -15.31 -73.24 -23.06
CA ASP A 424 -15.46 -73.65 -24.46
C ASP A 424 -14.63 -74.91 -24.76
N ARG A 425 -13.46 -75.07 -24.14
CA ARG A 425 -12.66 -76.31 -24.20
C ARG A 425 -13.35 -77.47 -23.48
N GLU A 426 -13.90 -77.27 -22.28
CA GLU A 426 -14.70 -78.26 -21.55
C GLU A 426 -15.93 -78.68 -22.35
N ARG A 427 -16.70 -77.71 -22.87
CA ARG A 427 -17.86 -77.96 -23.72
C ARG A 427 -17.49 -78.68 -25.02
N GLY A 428 -16.35 -78.32 -25.63
CA GLY A 428 -15.79 -79.02 -26.78
C GLY A 428 -15.47 -80.48 -26.48
N SER A 429 -14.87 -80.78 -25.32
CA SER A 429 -14.61 -82.15 -24.88
C SER A 429 -15.90 -82.92 -24.57
N GLN A 430 -16.86 -82.32 -23.87
CA GLN A 430 -18.17 -82.93 -23.59
C GLN A 430 -18.94 -83.24 -24.88
N LEU A 431 -18.91 -82.35 -25.88
CA LEU A 431 -19.53 -82.62 -27.19
C LEU A 431 -18.80 -83.71 -27.97
N ALA A 432 -17.47 -83.82 -27.85
CA ALA A 432 -16.72 -84.93 -28.44
C ALA A 432 -17.02 -86.26 -27.74
N ASP A 433 -17.17 -86.27 -26.41
CA ASP A 433 -17.51 -87.46 -25.64
C ASP A 433 -18.98 -87.89 -25.83
N LEU A 434 -19.92 -86.94 -25.92
CA LEU A 434 -21.31 -87.24 -26.32
C LEU A 434 -21.37 -87.82 -27.74
N ARG A 435 -20.56 -87.34 -28.68
CA ARG A 435 -20.44 -87.96 -30.01
C ARG A 435 -19.88 -89.38 -29.91
N ARG A 436 -18.79 -89.60 -29.17
CA ARG A 436 -18.25 -90.96 -28.91
C ARG A 436 -19.28 -91.88 -28.28
N GLN A 437 -20.09 -91.39 -27.34
CA GLN A 437 -21.18 -92.16 -26.72
C GLN A 437 -22.29 -92.48 -27.73
N GLN A 438 -22.67 -91.53 -28.60
CA GLN A 438 -23.62 -91.77 -29.70
C GLN A 438 -23.07 -92.76 -30.74
N ASP A 439 -21.80 -92.66 -31.10
CA ASP A 439 -21.11 -93.59 -32.00
C ASP A 439 -21.05 -94.99 -31.36
N MET A 440 -20.73 -95.11 -30.07
CA MET A 440 -20.79 -96.37 -29.33
C MET A 440 -22.22 -96.93 -29.25
N LEU A 441 -23.23 -96.10 -28.99
CA LEU A 441 -24.63 -96.53 -28.93
C LEU A 441 -25.16 -96.96 -30.31
N THR A 442 -24.75 -96.30 -31.40
CA THR A 442 -25.10 -96.72 -32.77
C THR A 442 -24.38 -98.00 -33.16
N LEU A 443 -23.11 -98.18 -32.79
CA LEU A 443 -22.41 -99.46 -32.92
C LEU A 443 -23.08 -100.56 -32.07
N HIS A 444 -23.56 -100.26 -30.86
CA HIS A 444 -24.33 -101.21 -30.06
C HIS A 444 -25.70 -101.54 -30.68
N ALA A 445 -26.40 -100.57 -31.25
CA ALA A 445 -27.65 -100.78 -31.98
C ALA A 445 -27.44 -101.69 -33.19
N GLN A 446 -26.43 -101.40 -34.04
CA GLN A 446 -26.04 -102.25 -35.16
C GLN A 446 -25.65 -103.67 -34.72
N ASN A 447 -24.95 -103.81 -33.59
CA ASN A 447 -24.62 -105.12 -33.02
C ASN A 447 -25.86 -105.87 -32.49
N LEU A 448 -26.86 -105.17 -31.96
CA LEU A 448 -28.14 -105.77 -31.52
C LEU A 448 -29.03 -106.14 -32.71
N GLU A 449 -29.06 -105.33 -33.76
CA GLU A 449 -29.70 -105.64 -35.04
C GLU A 449 -29.05 -106.89 -35.67
N GLY A 450 -27.73 -106.91 -35.82
CA GLY A 450 -27.00 -108.09 -36.29
C GLY A 450 -27.05 -109.31 -35.35
N ARG A 451 -27.44 -109.15 -34.08
CA ARG A 451 -27.81 -110.28 -33.18
C ARG A 451 -29.24 -110.74 -33.42
N ARG A 452 -30.18 -109.82 -33.64
CA ARG A 452 -31.57 -110.13 -33.99
C ARG A 452 -31.63 -110.87 -35.32
N GLU A 453 -30.95 -110.39 -36.35
CA GLU A 453 -30.83 -111.07 -37.65
C GLU A 453 -30.25 -112.49 -37.48
N ARG A 454 -29.20 -112.66 -36.67
CA ARG A 454 -28.67 -114.00 -36.36
C ARG A 454 -29.66 -114.88 -35.61
N LEU A 455 -30.43 -114.35 -34.66
CA LEU A 455 -31.45 -115.11 -33.94
C LEU A 455 -32.66 -115.46 -34.83
N ASP A 456 -33.05 -114.58 -35.74
CA ASP A 456 -34.12 -114.83 -36.69
C ASP A 456 -33.67 -115.83 -37.78
N ASN A 457 -32.40 -115.80 -38.19
CA ASN A 457 -31.78 -116.87 -39.00
C ASN A 457 -31.72 -118.20 -38.25
N LEU A 458 -31.23 -118.23 -37.00
CA LEU A 458 -31.21 -119.45 -36.17
C LEU A 458 -32.62 -120.00 -35.89
N ARG A 459 -33.65 -119.15 -35.83
CA ARG A 459 -35.06 -119.58 -35.77
C ARG A 459 -35.50 -120.21 -37.08
N ALA A 460 -35.17 -119.61 -38.23
CA ALA A 460 -35.48 -120.19 -39.54
C ALA A 460 -34.77 -121.55 -39.72
N GLU A 461 -33.49 -121.64 -39.34
CA GLU A 461 -32.71 -122.90 -39.31
C GLU A 461 -33.31 -123.92 -38.33
N LEU A 462 -33.80 -123.50 -37.15
CA LEU A 462 -34.51 -124.40 -36.22
C LEU A 462 -35.85 -124.86 -36.79
N GLU A 463 -36.63 -124.00 -37.42
CA GLU A 463 -37.86 -124.39 -38.13
C GLU A 463 -37.57 -125.35 -39.28
N GLU A 464 -36.49 -125.14 -40.04
CA GLU A 464 -36.04 -126.02 -41.11
C GLU A 464 -35.52 -127.37 -40.58
N THR A 465 -34.76 -127.39 -39.49
CA THR A 465 -34.36 -128.64 -38.82
C THR A 465 -35.55 -129.38 -38.19
N HIS A 466 -36.58 -128.66 -37.73
CA HIS A 466 -37.84 -129.26 -37.28
C HIS A 466 -38.68 -129.82 -38.43
N ARG A 467 -38.80 -129.10 -39.56
CA ARG A 467 -39.43 -129.63 -40.79
C ARG A 467 -38.70 -130.86 -41.29
N THR A 468 -37.38 -130.78 -41.48
CA THR A 468 -36.57 -131.93 -41.95
C THR A 468 -36.52 -133.08 -40.94
N THR A 469 -36.64 -132.87 -39.62
CA THR A 469 -36.79 -133.99 -38.68
C THR A 469 -38.19 -134.60 -38.68
N LEU A 470 -39.25 -133.84 -38.96
CA LEU A 470 -40.59 -134.38 -39.19
C LEU A 470 -40.66 -135.14 -40.52
N GLU A 471 -40.10 -134.59 -41.60
CA GLU A 471 -39.94 -135.26 -42.89
C GLU A 471 -39.12 -136.54 -42.77
N ARG A 472 -37.99 -136.53 -42.04
CA ARG A 472 -37.21 -137.74 -41.77
C ARG A 472 -37.98 -138.76 -40.92
N ARG A 473 -38.79 -138.33 -39.95
CA ARG A 473 -39.64 -139.25 -39.17
C ARG A 473 -40.73 -139.87 -40.04
N MET A 474 -41.45 -139.07 -40.83
CA MET A 474 -42.41 -139.59 -41.81
C MET A 474 -41.74 -140.52 -42.81
N ALA A 475 -40.58 -140.16 -43.37
CA ALA A 475 -39.84 -141.01 -44.29
C ALA A 475 -39.34 -142.32 -43.62
N ILE A 476 -38.99 -142.30 -42.33
CA ILE A 476 -38.66 -143.50 -41.56
C ILE A 476 -39.92 -144.35 -41.32
N GLU A 477 -41.07 -143.75 -41.00
CA GLU A 477 -42.34 -144.44 -40.79
C GLU A 477 -42.90 -145.04 -42.09
N GLU A 478 -42.82 -144.31 -43.21
CA GLU A 478 -43.15 -144.77 -44.56
C GLU A 478 -42.20 -145.88 -45.02
N ALA A 479 -40.89 -145.70 -44.86
CA ALA A 479 -39.91 -146.73 -45.19
C ALA A 479 -40.07 -147.97 -44.30
N TRP A 480 -40.44 -147.81 -43.03
CA TRP A 480 -40.73 -148.92 -42.12
C TRP A 480 -41.98 -149.68 -42.55
N ALA A 481 -43.06 -148.99 -42.92
CA ALA A 481 -44.27 -149.61 -43.48
C ALA A 481 -43.97 -150.39 -44.77
N GLN A 482 -43.21 -149.79 -45.69
CA GLN A 482 -42.82 -150.41 -46.96
C GLN A 482 -41.86 -151.59 -46.78
N LEU A 483 -40.83 -151.48 -45.93
CA LEU A 483 -39.86 -152.56 -45.67
C LEU A 483 -40.49 -153.74 -44.92
N THR A 484 -41.41 -153.48 -43.99
CA THR A 484 -42.13 -154.52 -43.26
C THR A 484 -43.07 -155.30 -44.18
N GLN A 485 -43.63 -154.66 -45.22
CA GLN A 485 -44.36 -155.35 -46.29
C GLN A 485 -43.46 -156.13 -47.26
N ALA A 486 -42.24 -155.67 -47.54
CA ALA A 486 -41.43 -156.18 -48.65
C ALA A 486 -40.37 -157.23 -48.27
N CYS A 487 -39.73 -157.14 -47.09
CA CYS A 487 -38.45 -157.82 -46.84
C CYS A 487 -38.35 -158.64 -45.54
N GLY A 488 -39.39 -158.69 -44.71
CA GLY A 488 -39.36 -159.40 -43.42
C GLY A 488 -38.59 -158.68 -42.30
N ALA A 489 -38.80 -159.15 -41.06
CA ALA A 489 -38.48 -158.38 -39.85
C ALA A 489 -36.99 -158.10 -39.61
N GLU A 490 -36.09 -159.00 -40.01
CA GLU A 490 -34.66 -158.92 -39.64
C GLU A 490 -33.90 -157.80 -40.37
N VAL A 491 -34.22 -157.56 -41.65
CA VAL A 491 -33.61 -156.46 -42.44
C VAL A 491 -34.14 -155.10 -41.98
N ALA A 492 -35.38 -155.05 -41.48
CA ALA A 492 -35.95 -153.84 -40.89
C ALA A 492 -35.24 -153.44 -39.58
N GLN A 493 -34.83 -154.41 -38.74
CA GLN A 493 -34.09 -154.15 -37.51
C GLN A 493 -32.72 -153.50 -37.76
N GLN A 494 -31.93 -153.99 -38.72
CA GLN A 494 -30.61 -153.39 -38.99
C GLN A 494 -30.69 -151.92 -39.46
N ARG A 495 -31.76 -151.57 -40.20
CA ARG A 495 -32.01 -150.16 -40.58
C ARG A 495 -32.58 -149.33 -39.44
N LEU A 496 -33.35 -149.94 -38.54
CA LEU A 496 -33.78 -149.31 -37.29
C LEU A 496 -32.57 -148.93 -36.43
N ASP A 497 -31.60 -149.83 -36.28
CA ASP A 497 -30.38 -149.58 -35.49
C ASP A 497 -29.53 -148.44 -36.09
N GLN A 498 -29.42 -148.37 -37.41
CA GLN A 498 -28.77 -147.24 -38.09
C GLN A 498 -29.51 -145.92 -37.86
N ALA A 499 -30.85 -145.92 -37.93
CA ALA A 499 -31.66 -144.74 -37.64
C ALA A 499 -31.56 -144.32 -36.16
N GLN A 500 -31.52 -145.28 -35.23
CA GLN A 500 -31.28 -145.02 -33.80
C GLN A 500 -29.90 -144.43 -33.54
N GLN A 501 -28.85 -144.91 -34.22
CA GLN A 501 -27.51 -144.34 -34.14
C GLN A 501 -27.50 -142.89 -34.64
N GLN A 502 -28.12 -142.59 -35.80
CA GLN A 502 -28.26 -141.23 -36.31
C GLN A 502 -29.04 -140.32 -35.36
N LEU A 503 -30.17 -140.78 -34.81
CA LEU A 503 -30.92 -140.06 -33.79
C LEU A 503 -30.09 -139.79 -32.53
N SER A 504 -29.29 -140.77 -32.06
CA SER A 504 -28.41 -140.59 -30.90
C SER A 504 -27.32 -139.55 -31.15
N GLY A 505 -26.80 -139.47 -32.39
CA GLY A 505 -25.88 -138.42 -32.83
C GLY A 505 -26.54 -137.04 -32.82
N HIS A 506 -27.74 -136.92 -33.38
CA HIS A 506 -28.52 -135.68 -33.35
C HIS A 506 -28.83 -135.21 -31.91
N TYR A 507 -29.22 -136.12 -31.01
CA TYR A 507 -29.45 -135.78 -29.59
C TYR A 507 -28.16 -135.42 -28.84
N ARG A 508 -26.99 -135.92 -29.25
CA ARG A 508 -25.69 -135.47 -28.71
C ARG A 508 -25.39 -134.03 -29.15
N GLY A 509 -25.52 -133.73 -30.44
CA GLY A 509 -25.33 -132.36 -30.95
C GLY A 509 -26.28 -131.35 -30.31
N LEU A 510 -27.56 -131.70 -30.12
CA LEU A 510 -28.52 -130.85 -29.40
C LEU A 510 -28.13 -130.61 -27.92
N ARG A 511 -27.51 -131.59 -27.25
CA ARG A 511 -27.00 -131.41 -25.88
C ARG A 511 -25.76 -130.52 -25.84
N GLU A 512 -24.88 -130.63 -26.81
CA GLU A 512 -23.69 -129.79 -26.94
C GLU A 512 -24.10 -128.33 -27.22
N ALA A 513 -25.01 -128.09 -28.17
CA ALA A 513 -25.59 -126.77 -28.43
C ALA A 513 -26.31 -126.16 -27.20
N LEU A 514 -27.03 -126.96 -26.41
CA LEU A 514 -27.65 -126.51 -25.16
C LEU A 514 -26.63 -126.18 -24.05
N ILE A 515 -25.44 -126.79 -24.08
CA ILE A 515 -24.34 -126.43 -23.16
C ILE A 515 -23.69 -125.12 -23.60
N GLU A 516 -23.52 -124.92 -24.91
CA GLU A 516 -23.00 -123.66 -25.47
C GLU A 516 -23.95 -122.49 -25.17
N GLN A 517 -25.26 -122.62 -25.46
CA GLN A 517 -26.26 -121.60 -25.11
C GLN A 517 -26.30 -121.27 -23.60
N ARG A 518 -26.04 -122.26 -22.73
CA ARG A 518 -25.92 -121.99 -21.28
C ARG A 518 -24.68 -121.17 -20.94
N ARG A 519 -23.53 -121.45 -21.58
CA ARG A 519 -22.31 -120.64 -21.42
C ARG A 519 -22.53 -119.22 -21.91
N GLU A 520 -23.12 -119.03 -23.08
CA GLU A 520 -23.47 -117.71 -23.62
C GLU A 520 -24.38 -116.92 -22.67
N LEU A 521 -25.38 -117.58 -22.05
CA LEU A 521 -26.25 -116.94 -21.06
C LEU A 521 -25.52 -116.56 -19.77
N ASP A 522 -24.58 -117.37 -19.30
CA ASP A 522 -23.79 -117.06 -18.10
C ASP A 522 -22.73 -115.98 -18.37
N GLU A 523 -22.12 -115.94 -19.56
CA GLU A 523 -21.27 -114.83 -20.03
C GLU A 523 -22.08 -113.52 -20.12
N MET A 524 -23.26 -113.55 -20.75
CA MET A 524 -24.15 -112.39 -20.82
C MET A 524 -24.60 -111.91 -19.43
N ARG A 525 -24.87 -112.81 -18.48
CA ARG A 525 -25.15 -112.46 -17.08
C ARG A 525 -23.98 -111.74 -16.41
N LEU A 526 -22.75 -112.19 -16.67
CA LEU A 526 -21.55 -111.55 -16.13
C LEU A 526 -21.38 -110.14 -16.70
N VAL A 527 -21.59 -109.94 -18.01
CA VAL A 527 -21.58 -108.61 -18.65
C VAL A 527 -22.67 -107.69 -18.08
N PHE A 528 -23.88 -108.20 -17.79
CA PHE A 528 -24.91 -107.40 -17.13
C PHE A 528 -24.58 -107.07 -15.66
N GLN A 529 -23.82 -107.91 -14.96
CA GLN A 529 -23.33 -107.62 -13.62
C GLN A 529 -22.28 -106.51 -13.65
N THR A 530 -21.29 -106.58 -14.55
CA THR A 530 -20.28 -105.52 -14.69
C THR A 530 -20.94 -104.18 -15.05
N GLN A 531 -21.82 -104.14 -16.06
CA GLN A 531 -22.56 -102.93 -16.42
C GLN A 531 -23.36 -102.33 -15.25
N ARG A 532 -23.94 -103.18 -14.39
CA ARG A 532 -24.70 -102.72 -13.22
C ARG A 532 -23.79 -102.11 -12.15
N ASP A 533 -22.60 -102.65 -11.97
CA ASP A 533 -21.62 -102.13 -11.00
C ASP A 533 -20.88 -100.90 -11.55
N ASP A 534 -20.66 -100.81 -12.86
CA ASP A 534 -20.20 -99.60 -13.56
C ASP A 534 -21.19 -98.45 -13.31
N VAL A 535 -22.48 -98.63 -13.59
CA VAL A 535 -23.54 -97.61 -13.34
C VAL A 535 -23.62 -97.22 -11.85
N ARG A 536 -23.36 -98.14 -10.92
CA ARG A 536 -23.28 -97.81 -9.49
C ARG A 536 -22.08 -96.92 -9.18
N SER A 537 -20.93 -97.17 -9.80
CA SER A 537 -19.73 -96.35 -9.65
C SER A 537 -19.91 -94.95 -10.27
N GLU A 538 -20.61 -94.84 -11.41
CA GLU A 538 -21.02 -93.56 -12.01
C GLU A 538 -21.95 -92.78 -11.07
N GLN A 539 -22.95 -93.43 -10.48
CA GLN A 539 -23.84 -92.79 -9.50
C GLN A 539 -23.09 -92.31 -8.25
N GLN A 540 -22.11 -93.09 -7.77
CA GLN A 540 -21.27 -92.69 -6.64
C GLN A 540 -20.37 -91.50 -6.98
N THR A 541 -19.67 -91.53 -8.12
CA THR A 541 -18.81 -90.42 -8.55
C THR A 541 -19.59 -89.12 -8.82
N LEU A 542 -20.79 -89.21 -9.40
CA LEU A 542 -21.69 -88.04 -9.54
C LEU A 542 -22.18 -87.52 -8.19
N SER A 543 -22.49 -88.40 -7.23
CA SER A 543 -22.87 -88.01 -5.87
C SER A 543 -21.73 -87.31 -5.12
N ASP A 544 -20.51 -87.84 -5.21
CA ASP A 544 -19.31 -87.26 -4.59
C ASP A 544 -18.90 -85.93 -5.26
N TRP A 545 -19.07 -85.83 -6.58
CA TRP A 545 -18.88 -84.58 -7.31
C TRP A 545 -19.89 -83.52 -6.88
N ALA A 546 -21.18 -83.86 -6.80
CA ALA A 546 -22.24 -82.95 -6.36
C ALA A 546 -21.99 -82.45 -4.92
N ALA A 547 -21.66 -83.37 -4.00
CA ALA A 547 -21.31 -83.02 -2.62
C ALA A 547 -20.05 -82.12 -2.55
N THR A 548 -19.09 -82.31 -3.47
CA THR A 548 -17.88 -81.47 -3.56
C THR A 548 -18.21 -80.08 -4.10
N GLN A 549 -19.10 -79.95 -5.09
CA GLN A 549 -19.55 -78.64 -5.59
C GLN A 549 -20.37 -77.90 -4.53
N GLU A 550 -21.24 -78.60 -3.79
CA GLU A 550 -22.03 -77.98 -2.72
C GLU A 550 -21.12 -77.43 -1.60
N ARG A 551 -20.07 -78.15 -1.21
CA ARG A 551 -19.04 -77.63 -0.27
C ARG A 551 -18.33 -76.39 -0.82
N LYS A 552 -17.96 -76.38 -2.12
CA LYS A 552 -17.34 -75.21 -2.77
C LYS A 552 -18.27 -74.00 -2.81
N LEU A 553 -19.56 -74.20 -3.06
CA LEU A 553 -20.56 -73.14 -3.05
C LEU A 553 -20.74 -72.56 -1.64
N ARG A 554 -20.90 -73.41 -0.62
CA ARG A 554 -21.01 -72.97 0.78
C ARG A 554 -19.76 -72.21 1.26
N ALA A 555 -18.56 -72.63 0.84
CA ALA A 555 -17.32 -71.90 1.14
C ALA A 555 -17.31 -70.50 0.50
N ARG A 556 -17.66 -70.40 -0.79
CA ARG A 556 -17.79 -69.11 -1.49
C ARG A 556 -18.87 -68.22 -0.85
N GLU A 557 -19.97 -68.81 -0.40
CA GLU A 557 -21.03 -68.08 0.31
C GLU A 557 -20.52 -67.49 1.64
N SER A 558 -19.78 -68.26 2.45
CA SER A 558 -19.14 -67.74 3.66
C SER A 558 -18.07 -66.68 3.36
N ASP A 559 -17.29 -66.83 2.29
CA ASP A 559 -16.30 -65.84 1.87
C ASP A 559 -16.99 -64.52 1.48
N LEU A 560 -18.10 -64.58 0.73
CA LEU A 560 -18.88 -63.40 0.35
C LEU A 560 -19.58 -62.75 1.56
N GLN A 561 -20.09 -63.54 2.51
CA GLN A 561 -20.66 -63.02 3.77
C GLN A 561 -19.60 -62.26 4.58
N THR A 562 -18.40 -62.84 4.79
CA THR A 562 -17.33 -62.14 5.51
C THR A 562 -16.81 -60.89 4.78
N GLN A 563 -16.80 -60.89 3.44
CA GLN A 563 -16.50 -59.69 2.65
C GLN A 563 -17.56 -58.60 2.83
N ALA A 564 -18.85 -58.96 2.83
CA ALA A 564 -19.95 -58.01 3.07
C ALA A 564 -19.89 -57.41 4.49
N GLU A 565 -19.57 -58.22 5.51
CA GLU A 565 -19.33 -57.74 6.88
C GLU A 565 -18.15 -56.77 6.94
N GLN A 566 -17.02 -57.08 6.29
CA GLN A 566 -15.86 -56.18 6.22
C GLN A 566 -16.18 -54.85 5.51
N LEU A 567 -17.00 -54.87 4.45
CA LEU A 567 -17.47 -53.65 3.80
C LEU A 567 -18.38 -52.83 4.72
N ASN A 568 -19.32 -53.45 5.41
CA ASN A 568 -20.17 -52.78 6.41
C ASN A 568 -19.35 -52.12 7.53
N VAL A 569 -18.30 -52.80 8.03
CA VAL A 569 -17.38 -52.21 9.02
C VAL A 569 -16.66 -50.99 8.44
N ARG A 570 -16.12 -51.09 7.22
CA ARG A 570 -15.44 -49.96 6.54
C ARG A 570 -16.38 -48.78 6.27
N GLU A 571 -17.62 -49.03 5.83
CA GLU A 571 -18.64 -48.00 5.67
C GLU A 571 -18.99 -47.32 6.99
N SER A 572 -19.17 -48.09 8.07
CA SER A 572 -19.47 -47.53 9.39
C SER A 572 -18.32 -46.64 9.92
N ALA A 573 -17.08 -47.08 9.71
CA ALA A 573 -15.89 -46.30 10.04
C ALA A 573 -15.82 -45.00 9.21
N TRP A 574 -16.05 -45.08 7.89
CA TRP A 574 -16.09 -43.92 6.99
C TRP A 574 -17.20 -42.93 7.35
N ARG A 575 -18.43 -43.41 7.62
CA ARG A 575 -19.55 -42.58 8.11
C ARG A 575 -19.16 -41.87 9.40
N SER A 576 -18.55 -42.58 10.36
CA SER A 576 -18.11 -41.97 11.62
C SER A 576 -17.00 -40.92 11.43
N ALA A 577 -16.07 -41.13 10.51
CA ALA A 577 -15.00 -40.18 10.20
C ALA A 577 -15.54 -38.93 9.46
N SER A 578 -16.43 -39.13 8.48
CA SER A 578 -17.14 -38.04 7.79
C SER A 578 -17.94 -37.19 8.79
N GLN A 579 -18.63 -37.82 9.74
CA GLN A 579 -19.43 -37.12 10.74
C GLN A 579 -18.57 -36.37 11.77
N ARG A 580 -17.39 -36.89 12.15
CA ARG A 580 -16.39 -36.12 12.92
C ARG A 580 -15.91 -34.89 12.16
N TRP A 581 -15.54 -35.05 10.88
CA TRP A 581 -15.09 -33.93 10.05
C TRP A 581 -16.17 -32.84 9.86
N ILE A 582 -17.43 -33.24 9.73
CA ILE A 582 -18.57 -32.29 9.71
C ILE A 582 -18.66 -31.52 11.03
N ASN A 583 -18.51 -32.20 12.17
CA ASN A 583 -18.51 -31.55 13.48
C ASN A 583 -17.31 -30.61 13.66
N GLU A 584 -16.09 -31.05 13.33
CA GLU A 584 -14.87 -30.24 13.33
C GLU A 584 -15.01 -28.99 12.44
N LYS A 585 -15.69 -29.12 11.29
CA LYS A 585 -16.00 -27.98 10.40
C LYS A 585 -16.99 -27.01 11.04
N ILE A 586 -18.04 -27.50 11.72
CA ILE A 586 -19.00 -26.67 12.45
C ILE A 586 -18.32 -25.96 13.63
N GLU A 587 -17.44 -26.64 14.36
CA GLU A 587 -16.63 -26.07 15.44
C GLU A 587 -15.67 -25.00 14.90
N ALA A 588 -14.96 -25.25 13.80
CA ALA A 588 -14.11 -24.27 13.15
C ALA A 588 -14.89 -23.06 12.63
N GLU A 589 -16.08 -23.27 12.05
CA GLU A 589 -16.98 -22.17 11.66
C GLU A 589 -17.47 -21.36 12.86
N ALA A 590 -17.74 -21.99 14.01
CA ALA A 590 -18.11 -21.31 15.25
C ALA A 590 -16.94 -20.47 15.80
N VAL A 591 -15.73 -21.02 15.84
CA VAL A 591 -14.50 -20.28 16.23
C VAL A 591 -14.22 -19.12 15.27
N ILE A 592 -14.42 -19.29 13.96
CA ILE A 592 -14.28 -18.20 13.00
C ILE A 592 -15.33 -17.10 13.24
N ARG A 593 -16.58 -17.46 13.57
CA ARG A 593 -17.62 -16.48 13.92
C ARG A 593 -17.30 -15.73 15.21
N ASP A 594 -16.85 -16.43 16.25
CA ASP A 594 -16.42 -15.80 17.51
C ASP A 594 -15.22 -14.88 17.31
N LEU A 595 -14.20 -15.29 16.53
CA LEU A 595 -13.08 -14.42 16.17
C LEU A 595 -13.51 -13.20 15.31
N LEU A 596 -14.50 -13.36 14.42
CA LEU A 596 -15.08 -12.24 13.68
C LEU A 596 -15.90 -11.31 14.60
N GLU A 597 -16.65 -11.87 15.54
CA GLU A 597 -17.44 -11.13 16.54
C GLU A 597 -16.52 -10.32 17.46
N GLN A 598 -15.42 -10.93 17.93
CA GLN A 598 -14.35 -10.28 18.66
C GLN A 598 -13.73 -9.15 17.82
N LEU A 599 -13.42 -9.37 16.52
CA LEU A 599 -12.92 -8.31 15.64
C LEU A 599 -13.93 -7.17 15.41
N THR A 600 -15.23 -7.44 15.29
CA THR A 600 -16.26 -6.38 15.27
C THR A 600 -16.35 -5.63 16.59
N SER A 601 -16.30 -6.31 17.74
CA SER A 601 -16.30 -5.65 19.06
C SER A 601 -15.04 -4.82 19.32
N LEU A 602 -13.90 -5.23 18.75
CA LEU A 602 -12.64 -4.48 18.80
C LEU A 602 -12.56 -3.34 17.77
N THR A 603 -13.42 -3.34 16.74
CA THR A 603 -13.52 -2.23 15.78
C THR A 603 -14.61 -1.21 16.13
N GLU A 604 -15.49 -1.52 17.09
CA GLU A 604 -16.37 -0.53 17.74
C GLU A 604 -15.76 0.00 19.06
N PRO A 605 -14.78 0.91 18.97
CA PRO A 605 -14.86 2.07 19.86
C PRO A 605 -14.74 3.41 19.11
N THR A 606 -15.78 4.23 19.28
CA THR A 606 -15.74 5.71 19.19
C THR A 606 -15.28 6.34 17.86
N SER A 607 -16.09 6.23 16.81
CA SER A 607 -16.11 7.26 15.74
C SER A 607 -17.54 7.64 15.31
N SER A 608 -18.24 8.31 16.23
CA SER A 608 -19.41 9.11 15.86
C SER A 608 -18.97 10.28 14.97
N VAL A 609 -18.96 10.09 13.64
CA VAL A 609 -19.16 11.09 12.56
C VAL A 609 -18.91 10.43 11.19
N SER A 610 -20.00 10.20 10.46
CA SER A 610 -20.06 9.98 9.00
C SER A 610 -21.55 10.00 8.65
N ILE A 611 -22.18 11.08 8.16
CA ILE A 611 -21.82 11.99 7.05
C ILE A 611 -21.59 11.25 5.73
N TRP A 612 -22.42 10.26 5.41
CA TRP A 612 -22.77 9.93 4.01
C TRP A 612 -24.26 9.52 3.93
N PRO A 613 -25.07 10.15 3.07
CA PRO A 613 -26.49 9.82 2.93
C PRO A 613 -26.69 8.54 2.11
N ARG A 614 -27.54 7.63 2.58
CA ARG A 614 -27.99 6.48 1.80
C ARG A 614 -28.88 6.95 0.63
N PRO A 615 -28.62 6.54 -0.63
CA PRO A 615 -29.60 6.70 -1.69
C PRO A 615 -30.79 5.77 -1.43
N ALA A 616 -32.01 6.30 -1.56
CA ALA A 616 -33.23 5.50 -1.43
C ALA A 616 -33.41 4.62 -2.67
N MET A 617 -33.41 3.30 -2.49
CA MET A 617 -33.92 2.36 -3.49
C MET A 617 -35.45 2.29 -3.36
N PRO A 618 -36.21 2.38 -4.46
CA PRO A 618 -37.65 2.24 -4.42
C PRO A 618 -38.03 0.77 -4.15
N VAL A 619 -38.93 0.57 -3.17
CA VAL A 619 -39.63 -0.69 -2.98
C VAL A 619 -40.62 -0.84 -4.14
N TYR A 620 -40.43 -1.85 -4.98
CA TYR A 620 -41.52 -2.36 -5.81
C TYR A 620 -42.37 -3.28 -4.93
N GLU A 621 -43.57 -2.81 -4.56
CA GLU A 621 -44.65 -3.67 -4.08
C GLU A 621 -45.20 -4.52 -5.23
N GLN A 622 -45.94 -5.57 -4.87
CA GLN A 622 -46.40 -6.67 -5.74
C GLN A 622 -47.49 -6.27 -6.74
#